data_AF-A0A7V9M528-F1
#
_entry.id   AF-A0A7V9M528-F1
#
_cell.length_a   1.000
_cell.length_b   1.000
_cell.length_c   1.000
_cell.angle_alpha   90.00
_cell.angle_beta   90.00
_cell.angle_gamma   90.00
#
_symmetry.space_group_name_H-M   'P 1'
#
loop_
_entity.id
_entity.type
_entity.pdbx_description
1 polymer ?
#
loop_
_entity_poly.entity_id
_entity_poly.type
_entity_poly.pdbx_seq_one_letter_code
_entity_poly.pdbx_strand_id
1 'polypeptide(L)'
;MNDQPLKVSRRDGVQVIVIDRPEARNAVNLQVAEGIAAALDELDSDGELRVGVLTGEGGNFSAGMDLKAFARGEAPYVADRGFAGIAQRSADKPLIAAIEGNALAGGLEIALACDLIVASEESRLGIPEAKRGLVAAGGALIRLPKRIPY
;
A
#
# COMPACT_ATOMS: atom_id res chain seq x y z
N MET A 1 10.66 -13.17 -18.08
CA MET A 1 9.39 -12.71 -17.48
C MET A 1 9.78 -11.58 -16.55
N ASN A 2 9.18 -10.40 -16.68
CA ASN A 2 9.55 -9.25 -15.83
C ASN A 2 9.15 -9.57 -14.39
N ASP A 3 10.15 -9.86 -13.56
CA ASP A 3 10.06 -10.20 -12.14
C ASP A 3 9.96 -8.91 -11.28
N GLN A 4 9.15 -7.96 -11.74
CA GLN A 4 8.96 -6.68 -11.03
C GLN A 4 7.78 -6.83 -10.07
N PRO A 5 7.98 -6.59 -8.76
CA PRO A 5 6.92 -6.78 -7.76
C PRO A 5 5.85 -5.68 -7.78
N LEU A 6 5.93 -4.77 -8.75
CA LEU A 6 4.99 -3.69 -8.98
C LEU A 6 4.75 -3.54 -10.49
N LYS A 7 3.49 -3.42 -10.91
CA LYS A 7 3.10 -3.04 -12.27
C LYS A 7 2.51 -1.64 -12.23
N VAL A 8 2.93 -0.77 -13.15
CA VAL A 8 2.38 0.59 -13.29
C VAL A 8 1.85 0.79 -14.70
N SER A 9 0.59 1.18 -14.82
CA SER A 9 -0.05 1.52 -16.10
C SER A 9 -0.70 2.90 -16.05
N ARG A 10 -0.85 3.56 -17.20
CA ARG A 10 -1.39 4.91 -17.31
C ARG A 10 -2.47 4.94 -18.37
N ARG A 11 -3.60 5.56 -18.05
CA ARG A 11 -4.70 5.72 -19.00
C ARG A 11 -5.55 6.91 -18.61
N ASP A 12 -5.84 7.78 -19.56
CA ASP A 12 -6.78 8.89 -19.40
C ASP A 12 -6.47 9.78 -18.16
N GLY A 13 -5.18 10.01 -17.90
CA GLY A 13 -4.70 10.77 -16.73
C GLY A 13 -4.80 10.05 -15.38
N VAL A 14 -5.06 8.74 -15.39
CA VAL A 14 -5.07 7.86 -14.21
C VAL A 14 -3.82 6.98 -14.24
N GLN A 15 -3.09 6.94 -13.13
CA GLN A 15 -2.00 5.98 -12.92
C GLN A 15 -2.48 4.84 -12.04
N VAL A 16 -2.38 3.60 -12.53
CA VAL A 16 -2.75 2.40 -11.77
C VAL A 16 -1.47 1.69 -11.34
N ILE A 17 -1.30 1.59 -10.02
CA ILE A 17 -0.17 0.98 -9.32
C ILE A 17 -0.66 -0.33 -8.73
N VAL A 18 -0.11 -1.46 -9.19
CA VAL A 18 -0.51 -2.81 -8.77
C VAL A 18 0.65 -3.47 -8.06
N ILE A 19 0.48 -3.85 -6.80
CA ILE A 19 1.42 -4.74 -6.11
C ILE A 19 1.25 -6.14 -6.70
N ASP A 20 2.31 -6.67 -7.31
CA ASP A 20 2.29 -7.92 -8.09
C ASP A 20 3.13 -9.00 -7.40
N ARG A 21 2.69 -9.41 -6.21
CA ARG A 21 3.29 -10.50 -5.44
C ARG A 21 2.21 -11.45 -4.89
N PRO A 22 1.33 -12.01 -5.73
CA PRO A 22 0.19 -12.80 -5.27
C PRO A 22 0.60 -14.03 -4.44
N GLU A 23 1.75 -14.63 -4.73
CA GLU A 23 2.33 -15.76 -3.99
C GLU A 23 2.69 -15.40 -2.54
N ALA A 24 2.97 -14.12 -2.28
CA ALA A 24 3.21 -13.56 -0.95
C ALA A 24 2.01 -12.78 -0.42
N ARG A 25 0.82 -12.88 -1.06
CA ARG A 25 -0.38 -12.08 -0.75
C ARG A 25 -0.09 -10.58 -0.73
N ASN A 26 0.73 -10.13 -1.68
CA ASN A 26 1.13 -8.73 -1.83
C ASN A 26 1.78 -8.15 -0.58
N ALA A 27 2.51 -8.98 0.16
CA ALA A 27 3.33 -8.51 1.27
C ALA A 27 4.42 -7.54 0.76
N VAL A 28 4.71 -6.52 1.56
CA VAL A 28 5.62 -5.43 1.20
C VAL A 28 7.03 -5.73 1.68
N ASN A 29 7.94 -5.92 0.74
CA ASN A 29 9.40 -5.90 0.95
C ASN A 29 9.97 -4.53 0.52
N LEU A 30 11.29 -4.37 0.59
CA LEU A 30 11.92 -3.10 0.25
C LEU A 30 11.67 -2.70 -1.21
N GLN A 31 11.75 -3.65 -2.15
CA GLN A 31 11.55 -3.38 -3.57
C GLN A 31 10.12 -2.90 -3.89
N VAL A 32 9.09 -3.45 -3.23
CA VAL A 32 7.71 -2.95 -3.35
C VAL A 32 7.63 -1.53 -2.80
N ALA A 33 8.22 -1.25 -1.63
CA ALA A 33 8.18 0.06 -1.02
C ALA A 33 8.84 1.13 -1.90
N GLU A 34 10.02 0.83 -2.46
CA GLU A 34 10.73 1.70 -3.41
C GLU A 34 9.93 1.91 -4.69
N GLY A 35 9.29 0.86 -5.21
CA GLY A 35 8.43 0.94 -6.37
C GLY A 35 7.21 1.84 -6.15
N ILE A 36 6.54 1.70 -5.00
CA ILE A 36 5.42 2.57 -4.63
C ILE A 36 5.91 4.02 -4.53
N ALA A 37 7.00 4.27 -3.81
CA ALA A 37 7.57 5.61 -3.67
C ALA A 37 7.85 6.26 -5.04
N ALA A 38 8.51 5.53 -5.95
CA ALA A 38 8.81 6.01 -7.30
C ALA A 38 7.55 6.28 -8.12
N ALA A 39 6.52 5.44 -8.00
CA ALA A 39 5.25 5.66 -8.68
C ALA A 39 4.51 6.90 -8.15
N LEU A 40 4.57 7.15 -6.84
CA LEU A 40 3.99 8.38 -6.25
C LEU A 40 4.77 9.64 -6.66
N ASP A 41 6.11 9.58 -6.71
CA ASP A 41 6.93 10.69 -7.22
C ASP A 41 6.62 11.00 -8.68
N GLU A 42 6.36 9.97 -9.49
CA GLU A 42 5.91 10.14 -10.87
C GLU A 42 4.51 10.74 -10.94
N LEU A 43 3.56 10.22 -10.14
CA LEU A 43 2.21 10.76 -10.07
C LEU A 43 2.24 12.26 -9.79
N ASP A 44 3.06 12.70 -8.83
CA ASP A 44 3.16 14.09 -8.43
C ASP A 44 3.82 14.97 -9.51
N SER A 45 4.85 14.46 -10.19
CA SER A 45 5.66 15.23 -11.15
C SER A 45 5.09 15.30 -12.58
N ASP A 46 4.31 14.31 -13.04
CA ASP A 46 3.75 14.29 -14.40
C ASP A 46 2.47 15.11 -14.50
N GLY A 47 2.51 16.22 -15.26
CA GLY A 47 1.36 17.12 -15.46
C GLY A 47 0.14 16.49 -16.14
N GLU A 48 0.30 15.38 -16.86
CA GLU A 48 -0.80 14.66 -17.51
C GLU A 48 -1.55 13.73 -16.54
N LEU A 49 -0.91 13.33 -15.43
CA LEU A 49 -1.53 12.50 -14.39
C LEU A 49 -2.29 13.35 -13.38
N ARG A 50 -3.50 12.90 -13.04
CA ARG A 50 -4.44 13.62 -12.18
C ARG A 50 -4.82 12.85 -10.92
N VAL A 51 -4.73 11.52 -10.95
CA VAL A 51 -5.14 10.63 -9.85
C VAL A 51 -4.38 9.31 -9.93
N GLY A 52 -4.02 8.77 -8.77
CA GLY A 52 -3.46 7.44 -8.61
C GLY A 52 -4.50 6.43 -8.12
N VAL A 53 -4.36 5.18 -8.53
CA VAL A 53 -5.06 4.03 -7.97
C VAL A 53 -4.03 3.01 -7.52
N LEU A 54 -4.02 2.68 -6.23
CA LEU A 54 -3.20 1.62 -5.65
C LEU A 54 -4.08 0.37 -5.43
N THR A 55 -3.63 -0.79 -5.90
CA THR A 55 -4.31 -2.07 -5.73
C THR A 55 -3.31 -3.23 -5.68
N GLY A 56 -3.80 -4.46 -5.49
CA GLY A 56 -2.99 -5.68 -5.46
C GLY A 56 -3.48 -6.71 -6.47
N GLU A 57 -2.56 -7.48 -7.05
CA GLU A 57 -2.84 -8.58 -7.97
C GLU A 57 -3.29 -9.85 -7.22
N GLY A 58 -4.10 -10.70 -7.85
CA GLY A 58 -4.39 -12.04 -7.33
C GLY A 58 -5.32 -12.08 -6.11
N GLY A 59 -6.28 -11.16 -6.05
CA GLY A 59 -7.41 -11.22 -5.10
C GLY A 59 -7.07 -10.83 -3.66
N ASN A 60 -5.94 -10.17 -3.43
CA ASN A 60 -5.63 -9.55 -2.14
C ASN A 60 -5.05 -8.17 -2.39
N PHE A 61 -5.41 -7.17 -1.57
CA PHE A 61 -4.76 -5.88 -1.62
C PHE A 61 -3.33 -5.97 -1.09
N SER A 62 -3.17 -6.31 0.20
CA SER A 62 -1.86 -6.55 0.82
C SER A 62 -2.00 -7.18 2.21
N ALA A 63 -1.13 -8.14 2.51
CA ALA A 63 -0.97 -8.73 3.84
C ALA A 63 -0.05 -7.91 4.78
N GLY A 64 0.44 -6.74 4.35
CA GLY A 64 1.34 -5.89 5.13
C GLY A 64 2.81 -6.27 4.96
N MET A 65 3.62 -6.10 6.01
CA MET A 65 5.07 -6.30 5.91
C MET A 65 5.45 -7.75 5.59
N ASP A 66 6.38 -7.94 4.65
CA ASP A 66 6.98 -9.24 4.37
C ASP A 66 7.89 -9.66 5.53
N LEU A 67 7.36 -10.47 6.44
CA LEU A 67 8.10 -10.93 7.62
C LEU A 67 9.31 -11.80 7.28
N LYS A 68 9.32 -12.47 6.12
CA LYS A 68 10.49 -13.25 5.67
C LYS A 68 11.60 -12.31 5.23
N ALA A 69 11.27 -11.24 4.51
CA ALA A 69 12.21 -10.18 4.16
C ALA A 69 12.74 -9.46 5.40
N PHE A 70 11.85 -9.11 6.33
CA PHE A 70 12.22 -8.49 7.59
C PHE A 70 13.19 -9.34 8.42
N ALA A 71 12.96 -10.66 8.50
CA ALA A 71 13.85 -11.58 9.19
C ALA A 71 15.26 -11.67 8.55
N ARG A 72 15.42 -11.26 7.28
CA ARG A 72 16.71 -11.16 6.58
C ARG A 72 17.37 -9.78 6.76
N GLY A 73 16.76 -8.87 7.51
CA GLY A 73 17.26 -7.52 7.77
C GLY A 73 16.75 -6.45 6.81
N GLU A 74 15.80 -6.78 5.92
CA GLU A 74 15.15 -5.76 5.08
C GLU A 74 14.17 -4.92 5.91
N ALA A 75 14.18 -3.60 5.70
CA ALA A 75 13.18 -2.70 6.25
C ALA A 75 12.49 -1.99 5.08
N PRO A 76 11.19 -2.22 4.82
CA PRO A 76 10.48 -1.60 3.70
C PRO A 76 10.10 -0.15 4.01
N TYR A 77 11.10 0.68 4.30
CA TYR A 77 10.98 2.10 4.63
C TYR A 77 11.76 2.91 3.62
N VAL A 78 11.11 3.90 2.99
CA VAL A 78 11.73 4.74 1.96
C VAL A 78 11.80 6.18 2.44
N ALA A 79 13.02 6.64 2.74
CA ALA A 79 13.34 8.02 3.08
C ALA A 79 12.28 8.70 3.97
N ASP A 80 11.69 9.79 3.48
CA ASP A 80 10.65 10.59 4.14
C ASP A 80 9.21 10.10 3.86
N ARG A 81 9.03 9.16 2.92
CA ARG A 81 7.74 8.49 2.68
C ARG A 81 7.48 7.34 3.67
N GLY A 82 8.55 6.77 4.24
CA GLY A 82 8.56 5.74 5.28
C GLY A 82 7.94 4.40 4.89
N PHE A 83 7.16 3.76 5.77
CA PHE A 83 6.72 2.37 5.55
C PHE A 83 5.96 2.22 4.23
N ALA A 84 6.31 1.18 3.47
CA ALA A 84 5.78 0.87 2.15
C ALA A 84 5.90 2.02 1.13
N GLY A 85 6.76 3.01 1.38
CA GLY A 85 6.93 4.16 0.51
C GLY A 85 5.74 5.12 0.49
N ILE A 86 4.88 5.10 1.51
CA ILE A 86 3.64 5.91 1.52
C ILE A 86 3.17 6.31 2.93
N ALA A 87 3.48 5.53 3.96
CA ALA A 87 2.84 5.65 5.27
C ALA A 87 3.12 6.96 6.02
N GLN A 88 4.22 7.67 5.73
CA GLN A 88 4.57 8.95 6.34
C GLN A 88 4.24 10.12 5.42
N ARG A 89 4.46 9.97 4.11
CA ARG A 89 4.07 10.94 3.08
C ARG A 89 3.49 10.22 1.85
N SER A 90 2.23 10.50 1.56
CA SER A 90 1.52 10.01 0.38
C SER A 90 1.81 10.87 -0.86
N ALA A 91 1.04 10.72 -1.94
CA ALA A 91 1.09 11.62 -3.09
C ALA A 91 0.49 13.00 -2.75
N ASP A 92 0.92 14.03 -3.46
CA ASP A 92 0.32 15.37 -3.45
C ASP A 92 -0.99 15.38 -4.25
N LYS A 93 -1.10 14.52 -5.27
CA LYS A 93 -2.33 14.32 -6.04
C LYS A 93 -3.23 13.24 -5.42
N PRO A 94 -4.55 13.27 -5.70
CA PRO A 94 -5.48 12.28 -5.15
C PRO A 94 -5.05 10.84 -5.40
N LEU A 95 -5.11 10.01 -4.35
CA LEU A 95 -4.77 8.59 -4.39
C LEU A 95 -5.93 7.74 -3.83
N ILE A 96 -6.32 6.73 -4.59
CA ILE A 96 -7.41 5.81 -4.24
C ILE A 96 -6.84 4.42 -3.97
N ALA A 97 -7.16 3.83 -2.82
CA ALA A 97 -6.95 2.40 -2.60
C ALA A 97 -8.15 1.62 -3.15
N ALA A 98 -7.93 0.78 -4.17
CA ALA A 98 -8.92 -0.18 -4.66
C ALA A 98 -8.63 -1.56 -4.05
N ILE A 99 -9.44 -1.96 -3.08
CA ILE A 99 -9.23 -3.15 -2.26
C ILE A 99 -10.08 -4.30 -2.76
N GLU A 100 -9.40 -5.39 -3.10
CA GLU A 100 -9.97 -6.72 -3.24
C GLU A 100 -9.40 -7.65 -2.16
N GLY A 101 -10.24 -8.52 -1.60
CA GLY A 101 -9.82 -9.49 -0.60
C GLY A 101 -9.17 -8.87 0.65
N ASN A 102 -7.98 -9.35 1.02
CA ASN A 102 -7.37 -8.98 2.31
C ASN A 102 -6.56 -7.67 2.23
N ALA A 103 -6.87 -6.72 3.11
CA ALA A 103 -6.04 -5.58 3.48
C ALA A 103 -5.77 -5.65 4.99
N LEU A 104 -4.67 -6.30 5.38
CA LEU A 104 -4.41 -6.64 6.78
C LEU A 104 -3.08 -6.06 7.27
N ALA A 105 -3.04 -5.71 8.55
CA ALA A 105 -1.88 -5.12 9.21
C ALA A 105 -1.37 -3.90 8.44
N GLY A 106 -0.06 -3.86 8.12
CA GLY A 106 0.55 -2.86 7.24
C GLY A 106 -0.19 -2.65 5.91
N GLY A 107 -0.91 -3.64 5.38
CA GLY A 107 -1.72 -3.51 4.18
C GLY A 107 -2.89 -2.55 4.37
N LEU A 108 -3.55 -2.58 5.53
CA LEU A 108 -4.56 -1.58 5.87
C LEU A 108 -3.91 -0.22 6.18
N GLU A 109 -2.70 -0.19 6.74
CA GLU A 109 -1.98 1.07 6.97
C GLU A 109 -1.65 1.80 5.66
N ILE A 110 -1.27 1.06 4.63
CA ILE A 110 -1.08 1.55 3.26
C ILE A 110 -2.39 2.12 2.71
N ALA A 111 -3.48 1.35 2.80
CA ALA A 111 -4.78 1.82 2.31
C ALA A 111 -5.27 3.08 3.05
N LEU A 112 -5.02 3.16 4.36
CA LEU A 112 -5.37 4.34 5.17
C LEU A 112 -4.54 5.57 4.83
N ALA A 113 -3.38 5.42 4.19
CA ALA A 113 -2.57 6.53 3.68
C ALA A 113 -3.11 7.11 2.35
N CYS A 114 -4.08 6.44 1.71
CA CYS A 114 -4.81 6.98 0.57
C CYS A 114 -5.95 7.92 1.00
N ASP A 115 -6.40 8.76 0.07
CA ASP A 115 -7.48 9.72 0.32
C ASP A 115 -8.84 9.03 0.40
N LEU A 116 -9.07 8.10 -0.53
CA LEU A 116 -10.29 7.32 -0.67
C LEU A 116 -9.98 5.82 -0.69
N ILE A 117 -10.85 5.04 -0.05
CA ILE A 117 -10.82 3.57 -0.09
C ILE A 117 -12.10 3.11 -0.76
N VAL A 118 -11.97 2.32 -1.82
CA VAL A 118 -13.05 1.57 -2.47
C VAL A 118 -12.76 0.10 -2.23
N ALA A 119 -13.65 -0.61 -1.55
CA ALA A 119 -13.45 -2.01 -1.19
C ALA A 119 -14.59 -2.87 -1.75
N SER A 120 -14.26 -4.07 -2.21
CA SER A 120 -15.29 -5.06 -2.56
C SER A 120 -16.02 -5.58 -1.34
N GLU A 121 -17.26 -6.06 -1.52
CA GLU A 121 -18.09 -6.59 -0.41
C GLU A 121 -17.44 -7.77 0.33
N GLU A 122 -16.59 -8.52 -0.38
CA GLU A 122 -15.85 -9.68 0.16
C GLU A 122 -14.53 -9.30 0.84
N SER A 123 -14.17 -8.00 0.85
CA SER A 123 -12.91 -7.52 1.40
C SER A 123 -12.84 -7.69 2.91
N ARG A 124 -11.66 -8.08 3.40
CA ARG A 124 -11.38 -8.19 4.84
C ARG A 124 -10.29 -7.20 5.22
N LEU A 125 -10.67 -6.25 6.06
CA LEU A 125 -9.79 -5.19 6.56
C LEU A 125 -9.52 -5.41 8.05
N GLY A 126 -8.29 -5.20 8.50
CA GLY A 126 -8.01 -5.28 9.93
C GLY A 126 -6.57 -5.01 10.35
N ILE A 127 -6.42 -4.69 11.64
CA ILE A 127 -5.15 -4.41 12.33
C ILE A 127 -4.91 -5.52 13.38
N PRO A 128 -4.39 -6.70 12.98
CA PRO A 128 -4.14 -7.84 13.88
C PRO A 128 -2.82 -7.77 14.67
N GLU A 129 -2.03 -6.70 14.55
CA GLU A 129 -0.67 -6.54 15.07
C GLU A 129 -0.58 -6.84 16.57
N ALA A 130 -1.54 -6.36 17.36
CA ALA A 130 -1.57 -6.59 18.80
C ALA A 130 -1.64 -8.08 19.16
N LYS A 131 -2.33 -8.90 18.35
CA LYS A 131 -2.39 -10.37 18.54
C LYS A 131 -1.04 -11.04 18.33
N ARG A 132 -0.07 -10.34 17.73
CA ARG A 132 1.30 -10.80 17.47
C ARG A 132 2.33 -10.08 18.35
N GLY A 133 1.90 -9.33 19.37
CA GLY A 133 2.80 -8.54 20.22
C GLY A 133 3.45 -7.37 19.49
N LEU A 134 2.84 -6.91 18.39
CA LEU A 134 3.32 -5.80 17.57
C LEU A 134 2.39 -4.60 17.66
N VAL A 135 2.84 -3.48 17.11
CA VAL A 135 2.09 -2.23 17.02
C VAL A 135 1.94 -1.84 15.55
N ALA A 136 0.78 -1.30 15.18
CA ALA A 136 0.49 -0.77 13.85
C ALA A 136 1.17 0.60 13.67
N ALA A 137 2.47 0.56 13.37
CA ALA A 137 3.35 1.72 13.34
C ALA A 137 3.35 2.47 11.99
N GLY A 138 2.71 1.92 10.95
CA GLY A 138 2.46 2.60 9.67
C GLY A 138 1.34 3.65 9.72
N GLY A 139 0.79 3.92 10.90
CA GLY A 139 -0.13 5.02 11.16
C GLY A 139 -1.58 4.63 11.36
N ALA A 140 -1.94 3.33 11.36
CA ALA A 140 -3.33 2.94 11.63
C ALA A 140 -3.80 3.37 13.02
N LEU A 141 -2.94 3.42 14.03
CA LEU A 141 -3.31 3.92 15.37
C LEU A 141 -3.85 5.36 15.35
N ILE A 142 -3.46 6.15 14.34
CA ILE A 142 -3.89 7.55 14.19
C ILE A 142 -4.99 7.70 13.15
N ARG A 143 -4.87 6.98 12.03
CA ARG A 143 -5.79 7.13 10.88
C ARG A 143 -7.08 6.34 11.04
N LEU A 144 -7.02 5.10 11.55
CA LEU A 144 -8.18 4.22 11.63
C LEU A 144 -9.28 4.78 12.54
N PRO A 145 -9.01 5.23 13.79
CA PRO A 145 -10.05 5.78 14.66
C PRO A 145 -10.76 7.02 14.11
N LYS A 146 -10.14 7.74 13.16
CA LYS A 146 -10.74 8.91 12.49
C LYS A 146 -11.65 8.54 11.32
N ARG A 147 -11.61 7.28 10.86
CA ARG A 147 -12.32 6.78 9.68
C ARG A 147 -13.50 5.86 10.03
N ILE A 148 -13.57 5.37 11.27
CA ILE A 148 -14.65 4.49 11.75
C ILE A 148 -15.48 5.20 12.83
N PRO A 149 -16.77 4.87 12.97
CA PRO A 149 -17.59 5.34 14.07
C PRO A 149 -17.01 4.93 15.43
N TYR A 150 -17.27 5.74 16.45
CA TYR A 150 -16.92 5.45 17.84
C TYR A 150 -17.88 4.45 18.48
#